data_AF-A0A5K7XRE2-F1
#
_entry.id   AF-A0A5K7XRE2-F1
#
_cell.length_a   1.000
_cell.length_b   1.000
_cell.length_c   1.000
_cell.angle_alpha   90.00
_cell.angle_beta   90.00
_cell.angle_gamma   90.00
#
_symmetry.space_group_name_H-M   'P 1'
#
loop_
_entity.id
_entity.type
_entity.pdbx_description
1 polymer ?
#
loop_
_entity_poly.entity_id
_entity_poly.type
_entity_poly.pdbx_seq_one_letter_code
_entity_poly.pdbx_strand_id
1 'polypeptide(L)'
;MTRPRFTLRMALVLTAVAAAVAWQGSVVQRRKGALHDAMGYANVTVIPGDRGAGSRNRPNAIRQLFGDESILSIFLSKEVPEAEVERLRRLFPEAEVERRELTVPLST
;
A
#
# COMPACT_ATOMS: atom_id res chain seq x y z
N MET A 1 31.63 34.26 -0.75
CA MET A 1 30.83 34.26 -2.00
C MET A 1 30.47 32.82 -2.35
N THR A 2 29.22 32.43 -2.12
CA THR A 2 28.68 31.11 -2.52
C THR A 2 28.71 30.99 -4.04
N ARG A 3 29.37 29.95 -4.58
CA ARG A 3 29.48 29.76 -6.02
C ARG A 3 28.08 29.42 -6.58
N PRO A 4 27.51 30.20 -7.53
CA PRO A 4 26.15 30.01 -8.04
C PRO A 4 25.86 28.61 -8.61
N ARG A 5 26.93 27.94 -9.08
CA ARG A 5 26.85 26.58 -9.63
C ARG A 5 26.62 25.51 -8.56
N PHE A 6 27.05 25.77 -7.31
CA PHE A 6 26.87 24.83 -6.20
C PHE A 6 25.45 24.90 -5.64
N THR A 7 24.90 26.11 -5.49
CA THR A 7 23.53 26.33 -5.04
C THR A 7 22.51 25.75 -6.03
N LEU A 8 22.73 25.90 -7.34
CA LEU A 8 21.85 25.30 -8.35
C LEU A 8 21.83 23.76 -8.29
N ARG A 9 23.01 23.13 -8.15
CA ARG A 9 23.11 21.66 -8.04
C ARG A 9 22.43 21.15 -6.77
N MET A 10 22.64 21.83 -5.65
CA MET A 10 21.97 21.48 -4.39
C MET A 10 20.46 21.67 -4.49
N ALA A 11 19.98 22.75 -5.11
CA ALA A 11 18.55 22.95 -5.34
C ALA A 11 17.95 21.80 -6.16
N LEU A 12 18.58 21.41 -7.27
CA LEU A 12 18.12 20.29 -8.10
C LEU A 12 18.09 18.96 -7.33
N VAL A 13 19.13 18.67 -6.54
CA VAL A 13 19.17 17.45 -5.72
C VAL A 13 18.05 17.47 -4.68
N LEU A 14 17.85 18.59 -3.99
CA LEU A 14 16.79 18.73 -3.00
C LEU A 14 15.40 18.60 -3.61
N THR A 15 15.16 19.21 -4.78
CA THR A 15 13.90 19.05 -5.50
C THR A 15 13.67 17.61 -5.93
N ALA A 16 14.70 16.90 -6.41
CA ALA A 16 14.59 15.49 -6.78
C ALA A 16 14.25 14.60 -5.57
N VAL A 17 14.90 14.84 -4.42
CA VAL A 17 14.60 14.14 -3.17
C VAL A 17 13.17 14.43 -2.71
N ALA A 18 12.75 15.69 -2.71
CA ALA A 18 11.40 16.08 -2.34
C ALA A 18 10.34 15.44 -3.26
N ALA A 19 10.58 15.40 -4.56
CA ALA A 19 9.70 14.73 -5.53
C ALA A 19 9.61 13.22 -5.29
N ALA A 20 10.73 12.56 -4.99
CA ALA A 20 10.75 11.13 -4.67
C ALA A 20 9.94 10.83 -3.40
N VAL A 21 10.08 11.66 -2.36
CA VAL A 21 9.32 11.55 -1.12
C VAL A 21 7.82 11.78 -1.35
N ALA A 22 7.47 12.83 -2.09
CA ALA A 22 6.08 13.12 -2.45
C ALA A 22 5.44 11.97 -3.26
N TRP A 23 6.21 11.38 -4.18
CA TRP A 23 5.76 10.21 -4.94
C TRP A 23 5.48 9.01 -4.03
N GLN A 24 6.40 8.66 -3.11
CA GLN A 24 6.15 7.60 -2.13
C GLN A 24 4.91 7.89 -1.28
N GLY A 25 4.75 9.13 -0.80
CA GLY A 25 3.56 9.56 -0.05
C GLY A 25 2.26 9.35 -0.83
N SER A 26 2.24 9.70 -2.12
CA SER A 26 1.06 9.51 -2.99
C SER A 26 0.68 8.04 -3.17
N VAL A 27 1.67 7.14 -3.25
CA VAL A 27 1.45 5.69 -3.36
C VAL A 27 0.84 5.14 -2.08
N VAL A 28 1.37 5.56 -0.91
CA VAL A 28 0.84 5.13 0.39
C VAL A 28 -0.57 5.64 0.61
N GLN A 29 -0.87 6.89 0.25
CA GLN A 29 -2.24 7.43 0.34
C GLN A 29 -3.22 6.65 -0.54
N ARG A 30 -2.84 6.29 -1.77
CA ARG A 30 -3.70 5.48 -2.66
C ARG A 30 -3.96 4.08 -2.10
N ARG A 31 -2.94 3.44 -1.51
CA ARG A 31 -3.06 2.12 -0.88
C ARG A 31 -3.97 2.19 0.36
N LYS A 32 -3.76 3.17 1.23
CA LYS A 32 -4.61 3.40 2.40
C LYS A 32 -6.05 3.69 2.01
N GLY A 33 -6.27 4.54 1.01
CA GLY A 33 -7.61 4.81 0.48
C GLY A 33 -8.27 3.56 -0.08
N ALA A 34 -7.55 2.76 -0.88
CA ALA A 34 -8.08 1.52 -1.42
C ALA A 34 -8.41 0.49 -0.34
N LEU A 35 -7.63 0.39 0.73
CA LEU A 35 -7.96 -0.47 1.88
C LEU A 35 -9.14 0.04 2.67
N HIS A 36 -9.23 1.36 2.88
CA HIS A 36 -10.36 1.97 3.57
C HIS A 36 -11.66 1.77 2.78
N ASP A 37 -11.62 1.96 1.46
CA ASP A 37 -12.73 1.65 0.56
C ASP A 37 -13.05 0.14 0.59
N ALA A 38 -12.01 -0.71 0.59
CA ALA A 38 -12.14 -2.16 0.65
C ALA A 38 -12.82 -2.63 1.94
N MET A 39 -12.43 -2.08 3.10
CA MET A 39 -13.03 -2.35 4.41
C MET A 39 -14.48 -1.86 4.50
N GLY A 40 -14.87 -0.88 3.67
CA GLY A 40 -16.27 -0.45 3.51
C GLY A 40 -17.17 -1.54 2.89
N TYR A 41 -16.59 -2.46 2.10
CA TYR A 41 -17.27 -3.71 1.77
C TYR A 41 -17.11 -4.64 2.97
N ALA A 42 -18.23 -5.03 3.58
CA ALA A 42 -18.32 -5.66 4.91
C ALA A 42 -17.54 -6.98 5.13
N ASN A 43 -16.72 -7.40 4.18
CA ASN A 43 -16.11 -8.72 4.07
C ASN A 43 -14.71 -8.61 3.46
N VAL A 44 -13.83 -7.83 4.09
CA VAL A 44 -12.40 -7.80 3.78
C VAL A 44 -11.59 -8.15 5.02
N THR A 45 -10.99 -9.33 5.01
CA THR A 45 -10.01 -9.72 6.03
C THR A 45 -8.62 -9.41 5.50
N VAL A 46 -7.98 -8.43 6.14
CA VAL A 46 -6.58 -8.07 5.87
C VAL A 46 -5.73 -8.76 6.92
N ILE A 47 -4.85 -9.66 6.50
CA ILE A 47 -3.85 -10.24 7.40
C ILE A 47 -2.59 -9.38 7.31
N PRO A 48 -2.26 -8.59 8.35
CA PRO A 48 -1.01 -7.85 8.37
C PRO A 48 0.16 -8.85 8.38
N GLY A 49 1.12 -8.63 7.50
CA GLY A 49 2.38 -9.37 7.53
C GLY A 49 3.16 -9.01 8.77
N ASP A 50 3.57 -10.01 9.54
CA ASP A 50 4.48 -9.82 10.65
C ASP A 50 5.75 -9.12 10.16
N ARG A 51 6.18 -8.08 10.89
CA ARG A 51 7.37 -7.24 10.61
C ARG A 51 8.68 -8.03 10.40
N GLY A 52 8.68 -9.35 10.59
CA GLY A 52 9.85 -10.22 10.44
C GLY A 52 9.70 -11.41 9.48
N ALA A 53 8.49 -11.83 9.10
CA ALA A 53 8.30 -13.15 8.50
C ALA A 53 8.35 -13.13 6.97
N GLY A 54 9.53 -13.38 6.40
CA GLY A 54 9.74 -14.11 5.14
C GLY A 54 9.09 -13.63 3.82
N SER A 55 8.27 -12.57 3.81
CA SER A 55 7.65 -12.09 2.58
C SER A 55 8.74 -11.61 1.63
N ARG A 56 8.79 -12.22 0.43
CA ARG A 56 9.73 -11.86 -0.64
C ARG A 56 9.63 -10.39 -1.07
N ASN A 57 8.57 -9.68 -0.67
CA ASN A 57 8.38 -8.25 -0.87
C ASN A 57 8.17 -7.54 0.47
N ARG A 58 9.25 -7.28 1.21
CA ARG A 58 9.18 -6.37 2.37
C ARG A 58 8.86 -4.96 1.86
N PRO A 59 7.86 -4.25 2.43
CA PRO A 59 7.61 -2.87 2.06
C PRO A 59 8.86 -2.05 2.37
N ASN A 60 9.28 -1.26 1.39
CA ASN A 60 10.46 -0.39 1.48
C ASN A 60 10.39 0.43 2.79
N ALA A 61 11.52 0.56 3.51
CA ALA A 61 11.58 1.22 4.82
C ALA A 61 11.00 2.65 4.81
N ILE A 62 11.11 3.35 3.68
CA ILE A 62 10.51 4.68 3.48
C ILE A 62 8.99 4.61 3.56
N ARG A 63 8.34 3.59 2.97
CA ARG A 63 6.88 3.43 3.00
C ARG A 63 6.35 3.13 4.39
N GLN A 64 7.11 2.33 5.16
CA GLN A 64 6.78 2.08 6.57
C GLN A 64 6.81 3.37 7.40
N LEU A 65 7.72 4.31 7.10
CA LEU A 65 7.76 5.63 7.75
C LEU A 65 6.49 6.46 7.48
N PHE A 66 5.86 6.26 6.31
CA PHE A 66 4.56 6.85 5.96
C PHE A 66 3.36 6.03 6.48
N GLY A 67 3.63 5.00 7.29
CA GLY A 67 2.64 4.11 7.89
C GLY A 67 1.96 3.18 6.91
N ASP A 68 2.64 2.78 5.83
CA ASP A 68 2.20 1.67 4.97
C ASP A 68 2.48 0.34 5.67
N GLU A 69 1.50 -0.55 5.68
CA GLU A 69 1.61 -1.87 6.32
C GLU A 69 1.82 -2.94 5.25
N SER A 70 2.65 -3.95 5.54
CA SER A 70 2.74 -5.13 4.69
C SER A 70 1.46 -5.93 4.84
N ILE A 71 0.82 -6.26 3.72
CA ILE A 71 -0.35 -7.11 3.70
C ILE A 71 0.03 -8.42 3.06
N LEU A 72 -0.20 -9.53 3.76
CA LEU A 72 0.05 -10.87 3.24
C LEU A 72 -1.11 -11.36 2.38
N SER A 73 -2.33 -11.14 2.85
CA SER A 73 -3.52 -11.69 2.22
C SER A 73 -4.68 -10.71 2.32
N ILE A 74 -5.43 -10.57 1.23
CA ILE A 74 -6.68 -9.81 1.15
C ILE A 74 -7.76 -10.79 0.71
N PHE A 75 -8.63 -11.17 1.64
CA PHE A 75 -9.79 -12.00 1.33
C PHE A 75 -10.98 -11.11 0.99
N LEU A 76 -11.54 -11.27 -0.21
CA LEU A 76 -12.70 -10.53 -0.69
C LEU A 76 -13.94 -11.45 -0.73
N SER A 77 -15.12 -10.91 -0.43
CA SER A 77 -16.39 -11.61 -0.66
C SER A 77 -16.56 -11.96 -2.15
N LYS A 78 -17.28 -13.05 -2.44
CA LYS A 78 -17.65 -13.45 -3.81
C LYS A 78 -18.47 -12.38 -4.55
N GLU A 79 -19.18 -11.52 -3.81
CA GLU A 79 -20.02 -10.45 -4.34
C GLU A 79 -19.22 -9.27 -4.91
N VAL A 80 -17.91 -9.19 -4.59
CA VAL A 80 -17.05 -8.10 -5.07
C VAL A 80 -16.79 -8.28 -6.57
N PRO A 81 -17.01 -7.23 -7.39
CA PRO A 81 -16.80 -7.30 -8.82
C PRO A 81 -15.33 -7.58 -9.17
N GLU A 82 -15.11 -8.29 -10.27
CA GLU A 82 -13.79 -8.72 -10.71
C GLU A 82 -12.82 -7.56 -10.98
N ALA A 83 -13.35 -6.44 -11.47
CA ALA A 83 -12.59 -5.22 -11.66
C ALA A 83 -11.92 -4.71 -10.37
N GLU A 84 -12.60 -4.85 -9.22
CA GLU A 84 -12.07 -4.39 -7.93
C GLU A 84 -11.01 -5.36 -7.40
N VAL A 85 -11.20 -6.67 -7.62
CA VAL A 85 -10.20 -7.69 -7.31
C VAL A 85 -8.91 -7.46 -8.09
N GLU A 86 -9.03 -7.14 -9.38
CA GLU A 86 -7.88 -6.83 -10.23
C GLU A 86 -7.21 -5.51 -9.85
N ARG A 87 -8.00 -4.48 -9.51
CA ARG A 87 -7.49 -3.21 -8.97
C ARG A 87 -6.67 -3.44 -7.71
N LEU A 88 -7.15 -4.25 -6.77
CA LEU A 88 -6.44 -4.57 -5.53
C LEU A 88 -5.17 -5.38 -5.80
N ARG A 89 -5.19 -6.36 -6.71
CA ARG A 89 -3.99 -7.09 -7.14
C ARG A 89 -2.91 -6.17 -7.72
N ARG A 90 -3.31 -5.13 -8.46
CA ARG A 90 -2.36 -4.14 -9.02
C ARG A 90 -1.79 -3.21 -7.95
N LEU A 91 -2.56 -2.89 -6.91
CA LEU A 91 -2.14 -2.00 -5.81
C LEU A 91 -1.31 -2.72 -4.74
N PHE A 92 -1.55 -4.02 -4.55
CA PHE A 92 -0.91 -4.89 -3.59
C PHE A 92 -0.32 -6.13 -4.28
N PRO A 93 0.70 -5.97 -5.15
CA PRO A 93 1.33 -7.11 -5.84
C PRO A 93 2.00 -8.10 -4.88
N GLU A 94 2.30 -7.68 -3.66
CA GLU A 94 2.84 -8.52 -2.59
C GLU A 94 1.79 -9.32 -1.79
N ALA A 95 0.51 -9.00 -1.95
CA ALA A 95 -0.57 -9.66 -1.21
C ALA A 95 -1.24 -10.75 -2.07
N GLU A 96 -1.56 -11.88 -1.45
CA GLU A 96 -2.45 -12.87 -2.05
C GLU A 96 -3.89 -12.36 -1.99
N VAL A 97 -4.45 -12.01 -3.15
CA VAL A 97 -5.82 -11.53 -3.28
C VAL A 97 -6.69 -12.69 -3.77
N GLU A 98 -7.49 -13.23 -2.85
CA GLU A 98 -8.38 -14.36 -3.09
C GLU A 98 -9.84 -14.01 -2.81
N ARG A 99 -10.76 -14.57 -3.60
CA ARG A 99 -12.19 -14.53 -3.30
C ARG A 99 -12.53 -15.71 -2.42
N ARG A 100 -13.07 -15.44 -1.23
CA ARG A 100 -13.53 -16.48 -0.31
C ARG A 100 -14.98 -16.25 0.03
N GLU A 101 -15.72 -17.34 0.24
CA GLU A 101 -16.93 -17.24 1.06
C GLU A 101 -16.47 -16.91 2.47
N LEU A 102 -16.56 -15.63 2.81
CA LEU A 102 -16.45 -15.22 4.20
C LEU A 102 -17.72 -15.70 4.87
N THR A 103 -17.64 -16.88 5.50
CA THR A 103 -18.67 -17.35 6.41
C THR A 103 -18.66 -16.40 7.58
N VAL A 104 -19.46 -15.33 7.50
CA VAL A 104 -19.74 -14.46 8.62
C VAL A 104 -20.31 -15.38 9.69
N PRO A 105 -19.66 -15.57 10.85
CA PRO A 105 -20.31 -16.27 11.94
C PRO A 105 -21.54 -15.43 12.29
N LEU A 106 -22.73 -15.97 12.01
CA LEU A 106 -23.97 -15.41 12.49
C LEU A 106 -23.84 -15.30 14.00
N SER A 107 -23.59 -14.10 14.49
CA SER A 107 -23.73 -13.77 15.90
C SER A 107 -25.21 -13.92 16.23
N THR A 108 -25.55 -15.09 16.79
CA THR A 108 -26.83 -15.38 17.47
C THR A 108 -26.97 -14.55 18.74
#